data_AF-A0AAE2CHW3-F1
#
_entry.id   AF-A0AAE2CHW3-F1
#
_cell.length_a   1.000
_cell.length_b   1.000
_cell.length_c   1.000
_cell.angle_alpha   90.00
_cell.angle_beta   90.00
_cell.angle_gamma   90.00
#
_symmetry.space_group_name_H-M   'P 1'
#
loop_
_entity.id
_entity.type
_entity.pdbx_description
1 polymer ?
#
loop_
_entity_poly.entity_id
_entity_poly.type
_entity_poly.pdbx_seq_one_letter_code
_entity_poly.pdbx_strand_id
1 'polypeptide(L)'
;MEGGEMVVKEEQVDITPPEPEISSGGAVVSSSSAATDQSDGPNSPTELNSGPMQQAAGSSSANNSVENNGVPKRKRKPKSFPGYEVFPFPSRRRPHPLLPPPPANGSDSRFDFNRTIDAIKSKYGDIDKDCSLKSECMRKLNIYGICNVLRELQKKNIDELDIASIEAFYDVIRDLEKLNIGIGWLRQRFDQIKDAIKSREEAMVLNLERIERVKNVEEKMKEVEELKSKIEKLEDQMAREDLVIEKLNEDINIRTSKVQQLQGKSLTDGLI
;
A
#
# COMPACT_ATOMS: atom_id res chain seq x y z
N MET A 1 33.53 4.32 58.73
CA MET A 1 32.17 4.89 58.65
C MET A 1 31.78 4.88 57.20
N GLU A 2 30.62 4.28 56.96
CA GLU A 2 30.20 3.59 55.74
C GLU A 2 30.01 4.51 54.53
N GLY A 3 30.47 4.05 53.37
CA GLY A 3 30.12 4.62 52.07
C GLY A 3 28.81 4.01 51.60
N GLY A 4 27.77 4.84 51.54
CA GLY A 4 26.42 4.47 51.11
C GLY A 4 26.34 4.25 49.60
N GLU A 5 25.92 3.05 49.23
CA GLU A 5 25.62 2.61 47.87
C GLU A 5 24.23 3.15 47.47
N MET A 6 24.18 4.07 46.49
CA MET A 6 22.92 4.58 45.93
C MET A 6 22.40 3.60 44.88
N VAL A 7 21.37 2.84 45.27
CA VAL A 7 20.55 2.02 44.38
C VAL A 7 19.65 2.92 43.55
N VAL A 8 19.92 3.02 42.25
CA VAL A 8 19.00 3.61 41.27
C VAL A 8 17.95 2.54 40.94
N LYS A 9 16.71 2.75 41.38
CA LYS A 9 15.57 1.94 40.93
C LYS A 9 15.13 2.47 39.58
N GLU A 10 15.31 1.67 38.53
CA GLU A 10 14.63 1.88 37.24
C GLU A 10 13.14 1.63 37.43
N GLU A 11 12.34 2.67 37.23
CA GLU A 11 10.89 2.62 37.17
C GLU A 11 10.49 2.18 35.75
N GLN A 12 10.10 0.91 35.62
CA GLN A 12 9.53 0.36 34.40
C GLN A 12 8.09 0.87 34.25
N VAL A 13 7.89 1.77 33.28
CA VAL A 13 6.56 2.24 32.89
C VAL A 13 5.94 1.19 31.96
N ASP A 14 5.00 0.43 32.50
CA ASP A 14 4.13 -0.50 31.78
C ASP A 14 3.11 0.30 30.96
N ILE A 15 3.25 0.28 29.64
CA ILE A 15 2.29 0.88 28.70
C ILE A 15 1.41 -0.26 28.20
N THR A 16 0.40 -0.62 28.99
CA THR A 16 -0.71 -1.44 28.52
C THR A 16 -1.75 -0.54 27.83
N PRO A 17 -2.14 -0.80 26.56
CA PRO A 17 -3.19 -0.03 25.89
C PRO A 17 -4.57 -0.30 26.52
N PRO A 18 -5.43 0.72 26.69
CA PRO A 18 -6.78 0.51 27.21
C PRO A 18 -7.67 -0.21 26.17
N GLU A 19 -8.34 -1.28 26.60
CA GLU A 19 -9.38 -1.96 25.82
C GLU A 19 -10.61 -1.06 25.60
N PRO A 20 -11.28 -1.15 24.44
CA PRO A 20 -12.49 -0.39 24.18
C PRO A 20 -13.69 -0.99 24.94
N GLU A 21 -14.32 -0.17 25.77
CA GLU A 21 -15.61 -0.49 26.39
C GLU A 21 -16.71 -0.60 25.33
N ILE A 22 -17.14 -1.84 25.08
CA ILE A 22 -18.40 -2.15 24.39
C ILE A 22 -19.56 -1.95 25.37
N SER A 23 -20.21 -0.79 25.25
CA SER A 23 -21.49 -0.48 25.90
C SER A 23 -22.57 -1.44 25.38
N SER A 24 -22.92 -2.41 26.21
CA SER A 24 -24.00 -3.37 26.00
C SER A 24 -25.26 -2.87 26.69
N GLY A 25 -26.07 -2.09 25.97
CA GLY A 25 -27.44 -1.74 26.35
C GLY A 25 -28.42 -2.72 25.71
N GLY A 26 -28.92 -3.68 26.49
CA GLY A 26 -30.05 -4.52 26.13
C GLY A 26 -31.32 -4.09 26.87
N ALA A 27 -32.45 -4.01 26.15
CA ALA A 27 -33.80 -4.23 26.68
C ALA A 27 -34.81 -4.31 25.51
N VAL A 28 -35.25 -5.51 25.12
CA VAL A 28 -36.50 -6.23 25.47
C VAL A 28 -37.83 -5.74 24.85
N VAL A 29 -38.30 -6.56 23.90
CA VAL A 29 -39.67 -7.11 23.60
C VAL A 29 -40.92 -6.25 23.30
N SER A 30 -41.50 -6.61 22.13
CA SER A 30 -42.87 -7.12 21.89
C SER A 30 -44.00 -6.21 21.38
N SER A 31 -44.39 -6.51 20.13
CA SER A 31 -45.74 -6.84 19.63
C SER A 31 -46.83 -5.76 19.53
N SER A 32 -47.35 -5.51 18.32
CA SER A 32 -48.59 -6.13 17.79
C SER A 32 -49.34 -5.27 16.74
N SER A 33 -49.64 -5.92 15.59
CA SER A 33 -50.90 -5.93 14.80
C SER A 33 -51.59 -4.68 14.20
N ALA A 34 -52.12 -4.94 12.99
CA ALA A 34 -53.30 -4.39 12.26
C ALA A 34 -52.95 -3.42 11.11
N ALA A 35 -53.05 -3.82 9.82
CA ALA A 35 -54.21 -4.15 8.99
C ALA A 35 -54.98 -2.91 8.47
N THR A 36 -54.83 -2.68 7.15
CA THR A 36 -55.82 -2.28 6.13
C THR A 36 -56.72 -1.06 6.40
N ASP A 37 -56.62 0.00 5.56
CA ASP A 37 -57.76 0.35 4.67
C ASP A 37 -57.38 1.34 3.55
N GLN A 38 -58.08 1.17 2.42
CA GLN A 38 -58.07 1.99 1.22
C GLN A 38 -58.90 3.27 1.40
N SER A 39 -58.59 4.35 0.68
CA SER A 39 -59.63 5.12 -0.02
C SER A 39 -59.06 6.19 -0.96
N ASP A 40 -59.80 6.30 -2.06
CA ASP A 40 -59.67 7.14 -3.25
C ASP A 40 -59.67 8.67 -3.02
N GLY A 41 -59.21 9.39 -4.05
CA GLY A 41 -59.81 10.69 -4.39
C GLY A 41 -58.85 11.77 -4.91
N PRO A 42 -58.93 12.15 -6.20
CA PRO A 42 -58.03 13.11 -6.84
C PRO A 42 -58.57 14.55 -6.78
N ASN A 43 -57.67 15.54 -6.77
CA ASN A 43 -57.96 16.88 -7.28
C ASN A 43 -56.68 17.51 -7.85
N SER A 44 -56.67 17.69 -9.18
CA SER A 44 -55.91 18.72 -9.90
C SER A 44 -56.81 19.95 -10.11
N PRO A 45 -56.41 21.03 -10.81
CA PRO A 45 -55.06 21.55 -11.13
C PRO A 45 -54.97 23.06 -10.74
N THR A 46 -53.82 23.73 -10.94
CA THR A 46 -53.74 25.00 -11.68
C THR A 46 -52.27 25.32 -12.02
N GLU A 47 -52.13 25.85 -13.22
CA GLU A 47 -50.99 26.23 -14.05
C GLU A 47 -49.93 27.13 -13.39
N LEU A 48 -48.70 27.09 -13.93
CA LEU A 48 -48.16 28.16 -14.79
C LEU A 48 -46.68 27.87 -15.16
N ASN A 49 -46.50 27.48 -16.42
CA ASN A 49 -45.65 28.13 -17.42
C ASN A 49 -44.23 28.58 -17.03
N SER A 50 -43.20 28.01 -17.69
CA SER A 50 -42.28 28.71 -18.61
C SER A 50 -41.05 27.84 -18.96
N GLY A 51 -40.83 27.57 -20.26
CA GLY A 51 -39.57 27.01 -20.79
C GLY A 51 -38.46 28.07 -20.90
N PRO A 52 -37.43 27.94 -21.79
CA PRO A 52 -37.10 26.88 -22.76
C PRO A 52 -35.69 26.29 -22.47
N MET A 53 -35.19 25.26 -23.18
CA MET A 53 -34.33 25.44 -24.37
C MET A 53 -33.90 24.07 -24.92
N GLN A 54 -33.92 23.96 -26.25
CA GLN A 54 -33.67 22.76 -27.06
C GLN A 54 -32.19 22.55 -27.42
N GLN A 55 -31.95 21.39 -28.04
CA GLN A 55 -30.87 20.95 -28.95
C GLN A 55 -29.84 20.04 -28.27
N ALA A 56 -29.80 18.71 -28.47
CA ALA A 56 -29.88 17.83 -29.66
C ALA A 56 -28.64 17.84 -30.57
N ALA A 57 -27.87 16.75 -30.43
CA ALA A 57 -27.25 15.89 -31.44
C ALA A 57 -26.21 16.41 -32.45
N GLY A 58 -25.19 15.55 -32.67
CA GLY A 58 -24.36 15.48 -33.89
C GLY A 58 -22.86 15.56 -33.59
N SER A 59 -22.12 14.45 -33.43
CA SER A 59 -21.59 13.54 -34.47
C SER A 59 -20.11 13.81 -34.81
N SER A 60 -19.43 12.73 -35.24
CA SER A 60 -18.12 12.62 -35.92
C SER A 60 -16.90 12.40 -35.02
N SER A 61 -16.25 11.22 -34.96
CA SER A 61 -15.66 10.31 -35.98
C SER A 61 -14.20 10.63 -36.34
N ALA A 62 -13.38 9.58 -36.24
CA ALA A 62 -12.16 9.29 -37.01
C ALA A 62 -10.87 10.06 -36.65
N ASN A 63 -9.81 9.38 -36.16
CA ASN A 63 -8.89 8.59 -36.99
C ASN A 63 -7.67 8.09 -36.20
N ASN A 64 -7.31 6.84 -36.50
CA ASN A 64 -6.01 6.24 -36.24
C ASN A 64 -4.91 6.96 -37.03
N SER A 65 -3.73 7.13 -36.43
CA SER A 65 -2.47 7.19 -37.18
C SER A 65 -1.35 6.56 -36.38
N VAL A 66 -0.98 5.36 -36.85
CA VAL A 66 0.18 4.57 -36.45
C VAL A 66 1.37 5.11 -37.25
N GLU A 67 2.30 5.81 -36.59
CA GLU A 67 3.60 6.12 -37.18
C GLU A 67 4.61 5.02 -36.83
N ASN A 68 4.79 4.12 -37.79
CA ASN A 68 5.94 3.22 -37.90
C ASN A 68 7.18 4.04 -38.31
N ASN A 69 8.09 4.30 -37.38
CA ASN A 69 9.41 4.83 -37.70
C ASN A 69 10.48 3.72 -37.70
N GLY A 70 11.12 3.59 -38.85
CA GLY A 70 11.95 2.46 -39.25
C GLY A 70 13.25 2.28 -38.47
N VAL A 71 13.55 1.01 -38.20
CA VAL A 71 14.86 0.55 -37.72
C VAL A 71 15.85 0.52 -38.90
N PRO A 72 16.96 1.27 -38.87
CA PRO A 72 17.99 1.15 -39.89
C PRO A 72 18.80 -0.14 -39.68
N LYS A 73 18.71 -1.05 -40.65
CA LYS A 73 19.57 -2.24 -40.79
C LYS A 73 21.04 -1.82 -40.90
N ARG A 74 21.79 -1.85 -39.80
CA ARG A 74 23.25 -1.74 -39.80
C ARG A 74 23.86 -3.04 -40.31
N LYS A 75 24.29 -3.04 -41.57
CA LYS A 75 25.17 -4.06 -42.17
C LYS A 75 26.48 -4.14 -41.35
N ARG A 76 26.65 -5.20 -40.57
CA ARG A 76 27.94 -5.52 -39.94
C ARG A 76 28.85 -6.14 -41.01
N LYS A 77 29.90 -5.42 -41.40
CA LYS A 77 31.03 -5.98 -42.16
C LYS A 77 31.73 -7.04 -41.27
N PRO A 78 32.14 -8.20 -41.81
CA PRO A 78 33.00 -9.12 -41.07
C PRO A 78 34.36 -8.45 -40.84
N LYS A 79 34.75 -8.31 -39.58
CA LYS A 79 36.12 -7.95 -39.24
C LYS A 79 36.99 -9.17 -39.55
N SER A 80 37.84 -9.02 -40.55
CA SER A 80 39.02 -9.85 -40.80
C SER A 80 39.84 -9.95 -39.52
N PHE A 81 39.99 -11.15 -38.98
CA PHE A 81 40.96 -11.46 -37.92
C PHE A 81 42.36 -11.60 -38.57
N PRO A 82 43.35 -10.79 -38.19
CA PRO A 82 44.73 -11.03 -38.61
C PRO A 82 45.36 -12.13 -37.76
N GLY A 83 46.02 -13.07 -38.43
CA GLY A 83 47.25 -13.73 -37.98
C GLY A 83 47.15 -14.65 -36.77
N TYR A 84 47.07 -15.95 -37.04
CA TYR A 84 47.48 -16.98 -36.09
C TYR A 84 49.02 -16.94 -35.98
N GLU A 85 49.55 -16.17 -35.03
CA GLU A 85 50.92 -16.39 -34.57
C GLU A 85 50.92 -17.58 -33.60
N VAL A 86 51.54 -18.66 -34.06
CA VAL A 86 51.86 -19.85 -33.29
C VAL A 86 52.94 -19.46 -32.29
N PHE A 87 52.55 -19.21 -31.04
CA PHE A 87 53.50 -19.05 -29.95
C PHE A 87 53.99 -20.41 -29.43
N PRO A 88 55.30 -20.61 -29.25
CA PRO A 88 55.87 -21.86 -28.76
C PRO A 88 55.51 -22.09 -27.29
N PHE A 89 55.12 -23.32 -26.97
CA PHE A 89 54.85 -23.83 -25.62
C PHE A 89 56.01 -23.52 -24.65
N PRO A 90 55.78 -22.79 -23.55
CA PRO A 90 56.69 -22.81 -22.42
C PRO A 90 56.36 -24.02 -21.53
N SER A 91 57.16 -25.08 -21.66
CA SER A 91 57.30 -26.14 -20.67
C SER A 91 57.84 -25.57 -19.36
N ARG A 92 56.97 -25.00 -18.53
CA ARG A 92 57.18 -24.85 -17.09
C ARG A 92 55.84 -25.03 -16.39
N ARG A 93 55.68 -26.20 -15.76
CA ARG A 93 54.64 -26.46 -14.76
C ARG A 93 54.77 -25.37 -13.68
N ARG A 94 53.89 -24.37 -13.72
CA ARG A 94 53.58 -23.61 -12.51
C ARG A 94 52.82 -24.56 -11.59
N PRO A 95 53.17 -24.70 -10.31
CA PRO A 95 52.27 -25.33 -9.36
C PRO A 95 50.95 -24.56 -9.42
N HIS A 96 49.85 -25.30 -9.60
CA HIS A 96 48.51 -24.74 -9.50
C HIS A 96 48.41 -23.87 -8.23
N PRO A 97 47.68 -22.75 -8.24
CA PRO A 97 47.21 -22.15 -7.01
C PRO A 97 46.51 -23.27 -6.26
N LEU A 98 47.11 -23.70 -5.15
CA LEU A 98 46.48 -24.62 -4.24
C LEU A 98 45.13 -24.01 -3.93
N LEU A 99 44.07 -24.75 -4.28
CA LEU A 99 42.74 -24.48 -3.78
C LEU A 99 42.88 -24.15 -2.29
N PRO A 100 42.23 -23.08 -1.79
CA PRO A 100 42.24 -22.82 -0.36
C PRO A 100 41.84 -24.12 0.35
N PRO A 101 42.57 -24.55 1.38
CA PRO A 101 42.21 -25.74 2.12
C PRO A 101 40.75 -25.59 2.57
N PRO A 102 39.93 -26.65 2.44
CA PRO A 102 38.55 -26.58 2.87
C PRO A 102 38.50 -26.11 4.32
N PRO A 103 37.59 -25.19 4.69
CA PRO A 103 37.54 -24.63 6.02
C PRO A 103 37.41 -25.76 7.04
N ALA A 104 38.38 -25.82 7.96
CA ALA A 104 38.55 -26.87 8.96
C ALA A 104 37.56 -26.74 10.13
N ASN A 105 36.30 -26.42 9.84
CA ASN A 105 35.20 -26.44 10.80
C ASN A 105 34.18 -27.47 10.33
N GLY A 106 34.41 -28.72 10.76
CA GLY A 106 33.51 -29.83 10.56
C GLY A 106 32.22 -29.66 11.36
N SER A 107 31.22 -29.09 10.71
CA SER A 107 29.86 -29.61 10.77
C SER A 107 29.45 -29.99 9.35
N ASP A 108 28.82 -31.13 9.24
CA ASP A 108 28.99 -32.10 8.15
C ASP A 108 28.15 -31.76 6.90
N SER A 109 28.70 -30.94 6.00
CA SER A 109 27.99 -30.49 4.78
C SER A 109 27.56 -31.63 3.83
N ARG A 110 28.19 -32.80 3.95
CA ARG A 110 27.92 -34.01 3.18
C ARG A 110 26.77 -34.80 3.81
N PHE A 111 26.70 -34.82 5.14
CA PHE A 111 25.57 -35.40 5.88
C PHE A 111 24.30 -34.55 5.80
N ASP A 112 24.42 -33.23 5.79
CA ASP A 112 23.27 -32.33 5.56
C ASP A 112 22.66 -32.51 4.17
N PHE A 113 23.51 -32.80 3.18
CA PHE A 113 23.09 -33.05 1.81
C PHE A 113 22.34 -34.38 1.69
N ASN A 114 22.89 -35.46 2.25
CA ASN A 114 22.22 -36.76 2.26
C ASN A 114 20.89 -36.69 3.01
N ARG A 115 20.84 -35.98 4.15
CA ARG A 115 19.57 -35.71 4.86
C ARG A 115 18.55 -34.97 4.01
N THR A 116 18.99 -33.99 3.22
CA THR A 116 18.10 -33.24 2.32
C THR A 116 17.56 -34.15 1.22
N ILE A 117 18.42 -34.97 0.61
CA ILE A 117 18.01 -35.98 -0.38
C ILE A 117 17.00 -36.95 0.24
N ASP A 118 17.30 -37.52 1.40
CA ASP A 118 16.43 -38.50 2.05
C ASP A 118 15.07 -37.89 2.40
N ALA A 119 15.04 -36.63 2.84
CA ALA A 119 13.80 -35.89 3.08
C ALA A 119 13.00 -35.66 1.78
N ILE A 120 13.67 -35.31 0.68
CA ILE A 120 13.02 -35.18 -0.64
C ILE A 120 12.45 -36.53 -1.07
N LYS A 121 13.23 -37.61 -0.99
CA LYS A 121 12.80 -38.96 -1.38
C LYS A 121 11.63 -39.45 -0.55
N SER A 122 11.63 -39.16 0.74
CA SER A 122 10.55 -39.50 1.65
C SER A 122 9.24 -38.79 1.30
N LYS A 123 9.29 -37.51 0.89
CA LYS A 123 8.10 -36.71 0.56
C LYS A 123 7.61 -36.83 -0.88
N TYR A 124 8.54 -36.88 -1.83
CA TYR A 124 8.26 -36.73 -3.26
C TYR A 124 8.69 -37.95 -4.09
N GLY A 125 9.29 -38.96 -3.45
CA GLY A 125 9.89 -40.11 -4.12
C GLY A 125 11.24 -39.78 -4.76
N ASP A 126 11.85 -40.77 -5.41
CA ASP A 126 13.07 -40.55 -6.19
C ASP A 126 12.79 -39.64 -7.39
N ILE A 127 13.38 -38.46 -7.33
CA ILE A 127 13.20 -37.40 -8.33
C ILE A 127 13.98 -37.63 -9.63
N ASP A 128 14.94 -38.56 -9.67
CA ASP A 128 15.79 -38.84 -10.85
C ASP A 128 15.46 -40.17 -11.56
N LYS A 129 14.36 -40.82 -11.20
CA LYS A 129 13.90 -42.10 -11.81
C LYS A 129 13.74 -42.00 -13.32
N ASP A 130 13.13 -40.92 -13.80
CA ASP A 130 12.84 -40.68 -15.23
C ASP A 130 13.88 -39.76 -15.88
N CYS A 131 15.01 -39.52 -15.20
CA CYS A 131 16.02 -38.59 -15.67
C CYS A 131 16.65 -39.07 -16.99
N SER A 132 16.71 -38.17 -17.97
CA SER A 132 17.30 -38.41 -19.30
C SER A 132 18.81 -38.70 -19.28
N LEU A 133 19.49 -38.38 -18.17
CA LEU A 133 20.93 -38.56 -18.02
C LEU A 133 21.29 -40.01 -17.69
N LYS A 134 22.06 -40.64 -18.59
CA LYS A 134 22.59 -42.00 -18.43
C LYS A 134 23.75 -42.09 -17.43
N SER A 135 24.53 -41.02 -17.30
CA SER A 135 25.66 -40.97 -16.37
C SER A 135 25.19 -40.74 -14.95
N GLU A 136 25.47 -41.71 -14.06
CA GLU A 136 25.14 -41.61 -12.64
C GLU A 136 25.83 -40.41 -11.97
N CYS A 137 27.08 -40.11 -12.38
CA CYS A 137 27.81 -38.95 -11.88
C CYS A 137 27.09 -37.64 -12.23
N MET A 138 26.57 -37.52 -13.45
CA MET A 138 25.82 -36.34 -13.89
C MET A 138 24.46 -36.23 -13.19
N ARG A 139 23.74 -37.35 -12.97
CA ARG A 139 22.50 -37.33 -12.19
C ARG A 139 22.74 -36.83 -10.77
N LYS A 140 23.75 -37.38 -10.08
CA LYS A 140 24.14 -36.95 -8.74
C LYS A 140 24.50 -35.46 -8.68
N LEU A 141 25.22 -34.94 -9.68
CA LEU A 141 25.57 -33.52 -9.75
C LEU A 141 24.33 -32.62 -9.86
N ASN A 142 23.33 -33.01 -10.65
CA ASN A 142 22.10 -32.24 -10.78
C ASN A 142 21.25 -32.28 -9.50
N ILE A 143 21.14 -33.44 -8.85
CA ILE A 143 20.54 -33.56 -7.51
C ILE A 143 21.31 -32.69 -6.50
N TYR A 144 22.64 -32.58 -6.67
CA TYR A 144 23.46 -31.68 -5.87
C TYR A 144 23.06 -30.22 -6.01
N GLY A 145 22.86 -29.77 -7.25
CA GLY A 145 22.31 -28.46 -7.54
C GLY A 145 20.98 -28.21 -6.83
N ILE A 146 20.05 -29.17 -6.88
CA ILE A 146 18.72 -29.04 -6.26
C ILE A 146 18.82 -28.83 -4.75
N CYS A 147 19.60 -29.65 -4.04
CA CYS A 147 19.68 -29.46 -2.59
C CYS A 147 20.45 -28.20 -2.21
N ASN A 148 21.36 -27.72 -3.07
CA ASN A 148 21.99 -26.43 -2.86
C ASN A 148 20.97 -25.29 -2.96
N VAL A 149 20.09 -25.32 -3.96
CA VAL A 149 18.99 -24.35 -4.10
C VAL A 149 18.07 -24.38 -2.87
N LEU A 150 17.68 -25.57 -2.40
CA LEU A 150 16.86 -25.72 -1.18
C LEU A 150 17.56 -25.18 0.07
N ARG A 151 18.85 -25.43 0.21
CA ARG A 151 19.65 -24.92 1.33
C ARG A 151 19.73 -23.40 1.30
N GLU A 152 19.93 -22.81 0.13
CA GLU A 152 19.94 -21.36 0.00
C GLU A 152 18.56 -20.75 0.32
N LEU A 153 17.47 -21.42 -0.08
CA LEU A 153 16.12 -21.03 0.36
C LEU A 153 15.91 -21.19 1.87
N GLN A 154 16.49 -22.20 2.51
CA GLN A 154 16.35 -22.43 3.95
C GLN A 154 17.13 -21.43 4.80
N LYS A 155 18.26 -20.92 4.29
CA LYS A 155 19.08 -19.95 5.01
C LYS A 155 18.49 -18.55 5.01
N LYS A 156 17.77 -18.20 3.95
CA LYS A 156 17.28 -16.84 3.74
C LYS A 156 15.83 -16.71 4.19
N ASN A 157 15.54 -15.62 4.88
CA ASN A 157 14.15 -15.24 5.17
C ASN A 157 13.51 -14.60 3.95
N ILE A 158 12.18 -14.60 3.90
CA ILE A 158 11.44 -13.93 2.81
C ILE A 158 11.91 -12.48 2.67
N ASP A 159 12.19 -11.80 3.78
CA ASP A 159 12.68 -10.41 3.85
C ASP A 159 14.01 -10.14 3.15
N GLU A 160 14.86 -11.17 3.01
CA GLU A 160 16.17 -11.08 2.35
C GLU A 160 16.11 -11.52 0.89
N LEU A 161 14.96 -12.03 0.44
CA LEU A 161 14.73 -12.46 -0.93
C LEU A 161 14.19 -11.32 -1.79
N ASP A 162 14.82 -11.16 -2.95
CA ASP A 162 14.36 -10.34 -4.06
C ASP A 162 13.83 -11.20 -5.21
N ILE A 163 13.05 -10.58 -6.10
CA ILE A 163 12.49 -11.26 -7.27
C ILE A 163 13.62 -11.77 -8.20
N ALA A 164 14.72 -11.01 -8.31
CA ALA A 164 15.83 -11.37 -9.18
C ALA A 164 16.57 -12.65 -8.73
N SER A 165 16.81 -12.84 -7.42
CA SER A 165 17.40 -14.09 -6.93
C SER A 165 16.47 -15.28 -7.14
N ILE A 166 15.16 -15.09 -6.96
CA ILE A 166 14.16 -16.12 -7.25
C ILE A 166 14.18 -16.49 -8.74
N GLU A 167 14.26 -15.51 -9.64
CA GLU A 167 14.35 -15.76 -11.08
C GLU A 167 15.63 -16.52 -11.47
N ALA A 168 16.76 -16.24 -10.82
CA ALA A 168 17.98 -17.02 -11.03
C ALA A 168 17.80 -18.50 -10.63
N PHE A 169 17.09 -18.78 -9.54
CA PHE A 169 16.75 -20.17 -9.17
C PHE A 169 15.76 -20.82 -10.14
N TYR A 170 14.82 -20.06 -10.71
CA TYR A 170 13.92 -20.57 -11.75
C TYR A 170 14.65 -21.03 -12.99
N ASP A 171 15.68 -20.30 -13.42
CA ASP A 171 16.44 -20.69 -14.60
C ASP A 171 17.11 -22.06 -14.40
N VAL A 172 17.67 -22.29 -13.21
CA VAL A 172 18.24 -23.59 -12.81
C VAL A 172 17.15 -24.68 -12.81
N ILE A 173 15.99 -24.42 -12.22
CA ILE A 173 14.88 -25.38 -12.16
C ILE A 173 14.38 -25.73 -13.56
N ARG A 174 14.20 -24.73 -14.42
CA ARG A 174 13.75 -24.93 -15.80
C ARG A 174 14.72 -25.82 -16.58
N ASP A 175 16.02 -25.66 -16.35
CA ASP A 175 17.03 -26.50 -17.01
C ASP A 175 17.04 -27.93 -16.45
N LEU A 176 16.78 -28.11 -15.16
CA LEU A 176 16.63 -29.42 -14.54
C LEU A 176 15.32 -30.14 -14.95
N GLU A 177 14.23 -29.40 -15.16
CA GLU A 177 12.97 -29.94 -15.69
C GLU A 177 13.15 -30.49 -17.11
N LYS A 178 13.93 -29.82 -17.96
CA LYS A 178 14.28 -30.33 -19.31
C LYS A 178 15.04 -31.65 -19.27
N LEU A 179 15.68 -31.97 -18.14
CA LEU A 179 16.37 -33.24 -17.94
C LEU A 179 15.43 -34.36 -17.44
N ASN A 180 14.11 -34.09 -17.36
CA ASN A 180 13.08 -34.96 -16.79
C ASN A 180 13.34 -35.30 -15.32
N ILE A 181 13.89 -34.36 -14.55
CA ILE A 181 13.98 -34.50 -13.09
C ILE A 181 12.66 -34.04 -12.48
N GLY A 182 12.08 -34.86 -11.60
CA GLY A 182 10.77 -34.64 -10.96
C GLY A 182 10.79 -33.53 -9.90
N ILE A 183 10.94 -32.27 -10.32
CA ILE A 183 11.03 -31.09 -9.43
C ILE A 183 9.89 -30.08 -9.61
N GLY A 184 8.77 -30.48 -10.22
CA GLY A 184 7.61 -29.58 -10.38
C GLY A 184 7.08 -29.02 -9.05
N TRP A 185 7.23 -29.77 -7.96
CA TRP A 185 6.91 -29.31 -6.60
C TRP A 185 7.80 -28.14 -6.15
N LEU A 186 9.06 -28.12 -6.56
CA LEU A 186 9.99 -27.05 -6.23
C LEU A 186 9.62 -25.80 -7.00
N ARG A 187 9.32 -25.94 -8.30
CA ARG A 187 8.81 -24.85 -9.14
C ARG A 187 7.56 -24.20 -8.52
N GLN A 188 6.58 -25.01 -8.11
CA GLN A 188 5.37 -24.51 -7.44
C GLN A 188 5.70 -23.77 -6.14
N ARG A 189 6.68 -24.26 -5.38
CA ARG A 189 7.11 -23.58 -4.15
C ARG A 189 7.76 -22.22 -4.44
N PHE A 190 8.54 -22.12 -5.51
CA PHE A 190 9.08 -20.85 -5.98
C PHE A 190 7.99 -19.89 -6.45
N ASP A 191 6.92 -20.39 -7.09
CA ASP A 191 5.79 -19.54 -7.51
C ASP A 191 5.14 -18.88 -6.28
N GLN A 192 4.89 -19.66 -5.22
CA GLN A 192 4.36 -19.16 -3.96
C GLN A 192 5.28 -18.13 -3.29
N ILE A 193 6.60 -18.36 -3.30
CA ILE A 193 7.56 -17.42 -2.72
C ILE A 193 7.59 -16.11 -3.52
N LYS A 194 7.57 -16.20 -4.85
CA LYS A 194 7.52 -15.03 -5.73
C LYS A 194 6.27 -14.19 -5.49
N ASP A 195 5.12 -14.84 -5.33
CA ASP A 195 3.86 -14.16 -5.03
C ASP A 195 3.87 -13.52 -3.63
N ALA A 196 4.46 -14.18 -2.64
CA ALA A 196 4.63 -13.61 -1.30
C ALA A 196 5.52 -12.35 -1.30
N ILE A 197 6.62 -12.37 -2.06
CA ILE A 197 7.51 -11.20 -2.21
C ILE A 197 6.77 -10.03 -2.85
N LYS A 198 6.02 -10.27 -3.94
CA LYS A 198 5.21 -9.22 -4.58
C LYS A 198 4.15 -8.67 -3.63
N SER A 199 3.44 -9.54 -2.92
CA SER A 199 2.41 -9.12 -1.97
C SER A 199 2.99 -8.26 -0.84
N ARG A 200 4.21 -8.57 -0.37
CA ARG A 200 4.92 -7.73 0.59
C ARG A 200 5.24 -6.35 0.01
N GLU A 201 5.77 -6.29 -1.20
CA GLU A 201 6.09 -5.02 -1.88
C GLU A 201 4.82 -4.16 -2.06
N GLU A 202 3.71 -4.76 -2.50
CA GLU A 202 2.42 -4.11 -2.60
C GLU A 202 1.91 -3.61 -1.25
N ALA A 203 2.01 -4.42 -0.20
CA ALA A 203 1.61 -4.04 1.15
C ALA A 203 2.42 -2.85 1.68
N MET A 204 3.73 -2.79 1.37
CA MET A 204 4.58 -1.66 1.73
C MET A 204 4.12 -0.36 1.05
N VAL A 205 3.81 -0.42 -0.25
CA VAL A 205 3.29 0.73 -1.01
C VAL A 205 1.95 1.21 -0.45
N LEU A 206 1.02 0.29 -0.19
CA LEU A 206 -0.28 0.61 0.39
C LEU A 206 -0.17 1.23 1.79
N ASN A 207 0.79 0.76 2.60
CA ASN A 207 1.01 1.33 3.93
C ASN A 207 1.58 2.76 3.85
N LEU A 208 2.47 3.05 2.90
CA LEU A 208 2.95 4.41 2.67
C LEU A 208 1.81 5.35 2.25
N GLU A 209 0.97 4.91 1.30
CA GLU A 209 -0.20 5.68 0.85
C GLU A 209 -1.21 5.90 2.00
N ARG A 210 -1.41 4.90 2.86
CA ARG A 210 -2.24 5.01 4.06
C ARG A 210 -1.69 6.08 5.02
N ILE A 211 -0.38 6.08 5.28
CA ILE A 211 0.27 7.06 6.17
C ILE A 211 0.07 8.48 5.61
N GLU A 212 0.26 8.67 4.30
CA GLU A 212 0.06 9.97 3.65
C GLU A 212 -1.39 10.45 3.76
N ARG A 213 -2.37 9.56 3.51
CA ARG A 213 -3.79 9.89 3.65
C ARG A 213 -4.16 10.27 5.09
N VAL A 214 -3.66 9.53 6.08
CA VAL A 214 -3.90 9.85 7.51
C VAL A 214 -3.36 11.24 7.83
N LYS A 215 -2.14 11.55 7.42
CA LYS A 215 -1.54 12.87 7.62
C LYS A 215 -2.37 13.99 6.99
N ASN A 216 -2.84 13.81 5.76
CA ASN A 216 -3.69 14.80 5.09
C ASN A 216 -5.04 14.99 5.82
N VAL A 217 -5.63 13.92 6.35
CA VAL A 217 -6.85 14.01 7.17
C VAL A 217 -6.59 14.80 8.44
N GLU A 218 -5.49 14.54 9.15
CA GLU A 218 -5.12 15.29 10.36
C GLU A 218 -4.91 16.78 10.08
N GLU A 219 -4.26 17.13 8.96
CA GLU A 219 -4.09 18.52 8.51
C GLU A 219 -5.44 19.19 8.23
N LYS A 220 -6.34 18.49 7.52
CA LYS A 220 -7.70 18.99 7.25
C LYS A 220 -8.54 19.13 8.51
N MET A 221 -8.38 18.25 9.49
CA MET A 221 -9.06 18.38 10.78
C MET A 221 -8.61 19.64 11.53
N LYS A 222 -7.32 19.97 11.50
CA LYS A 222 -6.80 21.22 12.10
C LYS A 222 -7.39 22.46 11.42
N GLU A 223 -7.44 22.46 10.08
CA GLU A 223 -8.05 23.55 9.31
C GLU A 223 -9.54 23.72 9.65
N VAL A 224 -10.28 22.61 9.78
CA VAL A 224 -11.68 22.64 10.20
C VAL A 224 -11.83 23.24 11.60
N GLU A 225 -10.96 22.91 12.54
CA GLU A 225 -11.01 23.43 13.91
C GLU A 225 -10.70 24.93 13.97
N GLU A 226 -9.71 25.39 13.19
CA GLU A 226 -9.41 26.81 13.03
C GLU A 226 -10.59 27.60 12.44
N LEU A 227 -11.24 27.03 11.41
CA LEU A 227 -12.42 27.64 10.80
C LEU A 227 -13.60 27.69 11.77
N LYS A 228 -13.84 26.64 12.58
CA LYS A 228 -14.87 26.66 13.62
C LYS A 228 -14.63 27.78 14.64
N SER A 229 -13.40 27.92 15.15
CA SER A 229 -13.07 29.00 16.08
C SER A 229 -13.27 30.39 15.46
N LYS A 230 -13.02 30.53 14.15
CA LYS A 230 -13.28 31.78 13.44
C LYS A 230 -14.77 32.07 13.27
N ILE A 231 -15.58 31.03 13.00
CA ILE A 231 -17.05 31.15 12.92
C ILE A 231 -17.60 31.62 14.26
N GLU A 232 -17.22 30.97 15.37
CA GLU A 232 -17.65 31.33 16.73
C GLU A 232 -17.34 32.81 17.05
N LYS A 233 -16.13 33.28 16.71
CA LYS A 233 -15.76 34.70 16.90
C LYS A 233 -16.60 35.67 16.08
N LEU A 234 -16.98 35.29 14.87
CA LEU A 234 -17.82 36.11 13.99
C LEU A 234 -19.27 36.12 14.46
N GLU A 235 -19.79 34.98 14.92
CA GLU A 235 -21.12 34.88 15.54
C GLU A 235 -21.20 35.77 16.79
N ASP A 236 -20.19 35.72 17.65
CA ASP A 236 -20.05 36.60 18.81
C ASP A 236 -20.01 38.09 18.43
N GLN A 237 -19.34 38.43 17.33
CA GLN A 237 -19.31 39.80 16.83
C GLN A 237 -20.67 40.25 16.31
N MET A 238 -21.35 39.39 15.56
CA MET A 238 -22.68 39.66 15.02
C MET A 238 -23.68 39.92 16.15
N ALA A 239 -23.67 39.07 17.20
CA ALA A 239 -24.53 39.25 18.37
C ALA A 239 -24.29 40.58 19.10
N ARG A 240 -23.02 41.05 19.16
CA ARG A 240 -22.70 42.38 19.72
C ARG A 240 -23.22 43.51 18.84
N GLU A 241 -23.08 43.39 17.53
CA GLU A 241 -23.56 44.40 16.58
C GLU A 241 -25.09 44.49 16.60
N ASP A 242 -25.80 43.37 16.72
CA ASP A 242 -27.26 43.34 16.87
C ASP A 242 -27.73 44.13 18.10
N LEU A 243 -27.07 43.96 19.25
CA LEU A 243 -27.39 44.75 20.46
C LEU A 243 -27.15 46.26 20.26
N VAL A 244 -26.11 46.63 19.49
CA VAL A 244 -25.85 48.04 19.16
C VAL A 244 -26.94 48.57 18.23
N ILE A 245 -27.38 47.79 17.25
CA ILE A 245 -28.49 48.14 16.35
C ILE A 245 -29.78 48.37 17.14
N GLU A 246 -30.14 47.46 18.05
CA GLU A 246 -31.32 47.59 18.90
C GLU A 246 -31.29 48.88 19.73
N LYS A 247 -30.14 49.16 20.37
CA LYS A 247 -29.96 50.38 21.17
C LYS A 247 -30.07 51.65 20.33
N LEU A 248 -29.46 51.67 19.15
CA LEU A 248 -29.56 52.81 18.23
C LEU A 248 -31.00 53.02 17.76
N ASN A 249 -31.73 51.93 17.51
CA ASN A 249 -33.13 52.01 17.10
C ASN A 249 -34.01 52.60 18.21
N GLU A 250 -33.78 52.22 19.47
CA GLU A 250 -34.46 52.84 20.62
C GLU A 250 -34.14 54.34 20.74
N ASP A 251 -32.85 54.72 20.63
CA ASP A 251 -32.44 56.13 20.66
C ASP A 251 -33.06 56.95 19.53
N ILE A 252 -33.16 56.38 18.31
CA ILE A 252 -33.84 56.99 17.17
C ILE A 252 -35.33 57.17 17.46
N ASN A 253 -36.01 56.16 18.00
CA ASN A 253 -37.43 56.24 18.34
C ASN A 253 -37.72 57.31 19.39
N ILE A 254 -36.91 57.38 20.45
CA ILE A 254 -37.02 58.41 21.50
C ILE A 254 -36.88 59.81 20.89
N ARG A 255 -35.87 60.04 20.05
CA ARG A 255 -35.63 61.34 19.42
C ARG A 255 -36.74 61.71 18.43
N THR A 256 -37.19 60.75 17.63
CA THR A 256 -38.26 60.94 16.65
C THR A 256 -39.59 61.30 17.34
N SER A 257 -39.92 60.63 18.45
CA SER A 257 -41.09 60.95 19.26
C SER A 257 -41.04 62.38 19.83
N LYS A 258 -39.88 62.82 20.35
CA LYS A 258 -39.69 64.21 20.81
C LYS A 258 -39.89 65.23 19.68
N VAL A 259 -39.35 64.96 18.50
CA VAL A 259 -39.54 65.82 17.32
C VAL A 259 -41.02 65.91 16.93
N GLN A 260 -41.72 64.77 16.87
CA GLN A 260 -43.15 64.75 16.54
C GLN A 260 -44.00 65.50 17.57
N GLN A 261 -43.69 65.36 18.87
CA GLN A 261 -44.38 66.11 19.92
C GLN A 261 -44.23 67.63 19.77
N LEU A 262 -43.07 68.11 19.31
CA LEU A 262 -42.84 69.55 19.07
C LEU A 262 -43.52 70.02 17.79
N GLN A 263 -43.55 69.19 16.74
CA GLN A 263 -44.24 69.51 15.49
C GLN A 263 -45.76 69.64 15.66
N GLY A 264 -46.36 68.92 16.62
CA GLY A 264 -47.79 68.98 16.92
C GLY A 264 -48.24 70.11 17.86
N LYS A 265 -47.31 70.92 18.41
CA LYS A 265 -47.60 71.99 19.38
C LYS A 265 -47.26 73.37 18.79
N SER A 266 -48.00 74.41 19.17
CA SER A 266 -47.60 75.79 18.82
C SER A 266 -46.28 76.12 19.50
N LEU A 267 -45.33 76.70 18.77
CA LEU A 267 -44.00 77.05 19.30
C LEU A 267 -44.05 78.11 20.40
N THR A 268 -45.18 78.80 20.56
CA THR A 268 -45.41 79.80 21.60
C THR A 268 -46.23 79.28 22.78
N ASP A 269 -46.69 78.02 22.73
CA ASP A 269 -47.56 77.44 23.76
C ASP A 269 -46.79 77.23 25.06
N GLY A 270 -47.16 77.96 26.12
CA GLY A 270 -46.46 77.98 27.42
C GLY A 270 -45.32 79.00 27.56
N LEU A 271 -45.08 79.84 26.55
CA LEU A 271 -44.07 80.92 26.60
C LEU A 271 -44.64 82.33 26.84
N ILE A 272 -45.96 82.50 26.66
CA ILE A 272 -46.74 83.73 26.85
C ILE A 272 -47.95 83.41 27.71
#